data_AF-R4X8C7-F1
#
_entry.id   AF-R4X8C7-F1
#
_cell.length_a   1.000
_cell.length_b   1.000
_cell.length_c   1.000
_cell.angle_alpha   90.00
_cell.angle_beta   90.00
_cell.angle_gamma   90.00
#
_symmetry.space_group_name_H-M   'P 1'
#
loop_
_entity.id
_entity.type
_entity.pdbx_description
1 polymer ?
#
loop_
_entity_poly.entity_id
_entity_poly.type
_entity_poly.pdbx_seq_one_letter_code
_entity_poly.pdbx_strand_id
1 'polypeptide(L)'
;MSSLFEKRNTAVATNYRGPTNSIVINEAGSDWYWAVFSVMAASAIVFSVMAAMTPRGERVFHYLTIAIVSVASVAYFTMAADLGSVAIISEFANYSSLPTRQVFYARYIDWVITTPLLLTDLMLLAGLPWSTIIFTIVMDEVMVLTGLFGAITPSSYKWGYFTFGMVAYFFVAWVLIVEARKNAHRLGSDVHRLYIGIAIWTATLWTLYPVAWGLSEGGNVTSSDGEAIFYGVLDLLAKPVFGLWILLGHKGIGMDRLGLVEGRNYLGEGTTGTQREKDVVLGDRHHRDVEANHTHNHHNTTTTTNTTPTTTSTTAAAPVSNNVPTGRVAPPIVESAHRTA
;
A
#
# COMPACT_ATOMS: atom_id res chain seq x y z
N MET A 1 -25.48 -41.13 21.23
CA MET A 1 -24.37 -40.55 20.43
C MET A 1 -24.73 -39.14 19.94
N SER A 2 -25.37 -38.30 20.75
CA SER A 2 -25.92 -36.99 20.35
C SER A 2 -24.99 -35.80 20.62
N SER A 3 -24.01 -35.95 21.51
CA SER A 3 -23.17 -34.85 22.02
C SER A 3 -21.94 -34.47 21.19
N LEU A 4 -21.72 -35.12 20.03
CA LEU A 4 -20.57 -34.86 19.15
C LEU A 4 -20.82 -33.77 18.10
N PHE A 5 -22.09 -33.41 17.88
CA PHE A 5 -22.52 -32.38 16.91
C PHE A 5 -23.46 -31.34 17.55
N GLU A 6 -23.46 -31.25 18.88
CA GLU A 6 -24.17 -30.19 19.59
C GLU A 6 -23.52 -28.84 19.27
N LYS A 7 -24.31 -27.83 18.89
CA LYS A 7 -23.80 -26.52 18.48
C LYS A 7 -23.37 -25.73 19.71
N ARG A 8 -22.07 -25.44 19.85
CA ARG A 8 -21.49 -24.82 21.07
C ARG A 8 -21.06 -23.36 20.90
N ASN A 9 -21.37 -22.73 19.77
CA ASN A 9 -21.08 -21.30 19.59
C ASN A 9 -22.09 -20.45 20.38
N THR A 10 -21.63 -19.88 21.48
CA THR A 10 -22.42 -19.00 22.36
C THR A 10 -21.87 -17.56 22.38
N ALA A 11 -21.00 -17.19 21.42
CA ALA A 11 -20.27 -15.93 21.43
C ALA A 11 -21.19 -14.71 21.55
N VAL A 12 -22.20 -14.63 20.68
CA VAL A 12 -23.18 -13.52 20.65
C VAL A 12 -23.99 -13.41 21.95
N ALA A 13 -24.27 -14.54 22.61
CA ALA A 13 -24.98 -14.58 23.89
C ALA A 13 -24.08 -14.29 25.11
N THR A 14 -22.75 -14.37 24.94
CA THR A 14 -21.76 -14.19 26.02
C THR A 14 -21.20 -12.78 26.04
N ASN A 15 -20.92 -12.22 24.85
CA ASN A 15 -20.03 -11.06 24.69
C ASN A 15 -20.73 -9.77 24.24
N TYR A 16 -21.82 -9.84 23.46
CA TYR A 16 -22.52 -8.61 23.06
C TYR A 16 -23.24 -7.94 24.22
N ARG A 17 -23.03 -6.63 24.39
CA ARG A 17 -23.62 -5.81 25.46
C ARG A 17 -24.10 -4.44 24.99
N GLY A 18 -24.41 -4.31 23.70
CA GLY A 18 -24.96 -3.09 23.12
C GLY A 18 -26.46 -2.89 23.43
N PRO A 19 -27.08 -1.83 22.89
CA PRO A 19 -28.48 -1.50 23.14
C PRO A 19 -29.46 -2.59 22.65
N THR A 20 -30.64 -2.66 23.26
CA THR A 20 -31.69 -3.63 22.90
C THR A 20 -32.35 -3.40 21.53
N ASN A 21 -32.30 -2.17 21.00
CA ASN A 21 -32.75 -1.86 19.64
C ASN A 21 -31.54 -1.76 18.69
N SER A 22 -30.95 -2.91 18.34
CA SER A 22 -29.72 -2.97 17.56
C SER A 22 -29.74 -3.93 16.37
N ILE A 23 -29.16 -3.50 15.26
CA ILE A 23 -28.82 -4.32 14.09
C ILE A 23 -27.45 -4.97 14.37
N VAL A 24 -27.48 -6.25 14.75
CA VAL A 24 -26.33 -7.05 15.23
C VAL A 24 -26.16 -8.34 14.41
N ILE A 25 -25.01 -9.00 14.53
CA ILE A 25 -24.89 -10.39 14.05
C ILE A 25 -25.70 -11.34 14.95
N ASN A 26 -26.11 -12.48 14.39
CA ASN A 26 -26.57 -13.62 15.18
C ASN A 26 -25.53 -14.76 15.17
N GLU A 27 -25.89 -15.92 15.73
CA GLU A 27 -24.99 -17.07 15.76
C GLU A 27 -24.45 -17.46 14.37
N ALA A 28 -25.23 -17.34 13.29
CA ALA A 28 -24.78 -17.70 11.95
C ALA A 28 -23.74 -16.72 11.38
N GLY A 29 -23.85 -15.41 11.70
CA GLY A 29 -22.80 -14.43 11.40
C GLY A 29 -21.51 -14.71 12.18
N SER A 30 -21.64 -15.11 13.45
CA SER A 30 -20.50 -15.54 14.27
C SER A 30 -19.89 -16.87 13.78
N ASP A 31 -20.69 -17.88 13.43
CA ASP A 31 -20.25 -19.16 12.84
C ASP A 31 -19.50 -18.93 11.53
N TRP A 32 -19.98 -18.00 10.70
CA TRP A 32 -19.30 -17.60 9.47
C TRP A 32 -17.93 -16.97 9.75
N TYR A 33 -17.86 -16.04 10.71
CA TYR A 33 -16.56 -15.49 11.13
C TYR A 33 -15.62 -16.58 11.72
N TRP A 34 -16.13 -17.58 12.43
CA TRP A 34 -15.34 -18.75 12.87
C TRP A 34 -14.82 -19.59 11.69
N ALA A 35 -15.61 -19.73 10.62
CA ALA A 35 -15.18 -20.41 9.40
C ALA A 35 -14.07 -19.63 8.68
N VAL A 36 -14.21 -18.31 8.51
CA VAL A 36 -13.18 -17.45 7.89
C VAL A 36 -11.90 -17.45 8.74
N PHE A 37 -12.01 -17.30 10.07
CA PHE A 37 -10.89 -17.45 11.00
C PHE A 37 -10.12 -18.76 10.76
N SER A 38 -10.84 -19.88 10.67
CA SER A 38 -10.25 -21.21 10.50
C SER A 38 -9.46 -21.32 9.20
N VAL A 39 -9.95 -20.73 8.11
CA VAL A 39 -9.23 -20.70 6.81
C VAL A 39 -8.02 -19.77 6.85
N MET A 40 -8.12 -18.60 7.49
CA MET A 40 -6.99 -17.67 7.67
C MET A 40 -5.86 -18.34 8.49
N ALA A 41 -6.21 -18.96 9.63
CA ALA A 41 -5.25 -19.66 10.49
C ALA A 41 -4.62 -20.89 9.80
N ALA A 42 -5.41 -21.68 9.07
CA ALA A 42 -4.88 -22.79 8.27
C ALA A 42 -3.92 -22.30 7.17
N SER A 43 -4.24 -21.17 6.52
CA SER A 43 -3.38 -20.56 5.50
C SER A 43 -2.08 -20.05 6.10
N ALA A 44 -2.10 -19.47 7.30
CA ALA A 44 -0.89 -19.05 8.02
C ALA A 44 0.07 -20.23 8.25
N ILE A 45 -0.46 -21.39 8.64
CA ILE A 45 0.30 -22.63 8.82
C ILE A 45 0.86 -23.13 7.48
N VAL A 46 0.04 -23.21 6.43
CA VAL A 46 0.46 -23.67 5.10
C VAL A 46 1.55 -22.78 4.51
N PHE A 47 1.38 -21.45 4.55
CA PHE A 47 2.39 -20.51 4.05
C PHE A 47 3.67 -20.54 4.89
N SER A 48 3.57 -20.78 6.21
CA SER A 48 4.75 -20.99 7.08
C SER A 48 5.53 -22.26 6.72
N VAL A 49 4.85 -23.36 6.38
CA VAL A 49 5.50 -24.58 5.87
C VAL A 49 6.15 -24.33 4.51
N MET A 50 5.46 -23.64 3.59
CA MET A 50 6.05 -23.24 2.31
C MET A 50 7.29 -22.35 2.50
N ALA A 51 7.24 -21.39 3.43
CA ALA A 51 8.37 -20.53 3.76
C ALA A 51 9.54 -21.34 4.31
N ALA A 52 9.29 -22.30 5.20
CA ALA A 52 10.32 -23.17 5.77
C ALA A 52 11.08 -23.97 4.69
N MET A 53 10.40 -24.37 3.61
CA MET A 53 10.96 -25.11 2.47
C MET A 53 11.71 -24.22 1.45
N THR A 54 11.43 -22.91 1.42
CA THR A 54 12.03 -21.93 0.49
C THR A 54 13.40 -21.42 1.01
N PRO A 55 14.42 -21.16 0.15
CA PRO A 55 15.69 -20.55 0.59
C PRO A 55 15.49 -19.18 1.26
N ARG A 56 16.33 -18.81 2.24
CA ARG A 56 16.06 -17.63 3.10
C ARG A 56 15.81 -16.33 2.33
N GLY A 57 16.67 -15.99 1.36
CA GLY A 57 16.57 -14.76 0.57
C GLY A 57 15.45 -14.74 -0.48
N GLU A 58 14.60 -15.77 -0.55
CA GLU A 58 13.43 -15.85 -1.44
C GLU A 58 12.10 -15.78 -0.66
N ARG A 59 12.16 -15.47 0.65
CA ARG A 59 11.01 -15.52 1.57
C ARG A 59 10.23 -14.22 1.71
N VAL A 60 10.58 -13.13 1.03
CA VAL A 60 9.90 -11.83 1.21
C VAL A 60 8.38 -11.93 1.03
N PHE A 61 7.91 -12.45 -0.11
CA PHE A 61 6.49 -12.70 -0.37
C PHE A 61 5.87 -13.71 0.62
N HIS A 62 6.66 -14.67 1.12
CA HIS A 62 6.18 -15.62 2.13
C HIS A 62 5.94 -14.92 3.48
N TYR A 63 6.84 -14.04 3.93
CA TYR A 63 6.67 -13.32 5.19
C TYR A 63 5.53 -12.30 5.13
N LEU A 64 5.37 -11.59 3.99
CA LEU A 64 4.25 -10.68 3.76
C LEU A 64 2.91 -11.43 3.78
N THR A 65 2.76 -12.48 2.98
CA THR A 65 1.52 -13.29 2.95
C THR A 65 1.21 -13.99 4.27
N ILE A 66 2.21 -14.53 4.99
CA ILE A 66 2.02 -15.07 6.36
C ILE A 66 1.50 -13.99 7.30
N ALA A 67 2.09 -12.80 7.30
CA ALA A 67 1.65 -11.69 8.16
C ALA A 67 0.20 -11.28 7.84
N ILE A 68 -0.15 -11.18 6.55
CA ILE A 68 -1.52 -10.87 6.09
C ILE A 68 -2.54 -11.85 6.68
N VAL A 69 -2.39 -13.17 6.46
CA VAL A 69 -3.37 -14.14 6.95
C VAL A 69 -3.31 -14.35 8.47
N SER A 70 -2.16 -14.10 9.11
CA SER A 70 -2.03 -14.15 10.57
C SER A 70 -2.81 -13.02 11.24
N VAL A 71 -2.64 -11.78 10.77
CA VAL A 71 -3.36 -10.61 11.30
C VAL A 71 -4.86 -10.74 11.05
N ALA A 72 -5.26 -11.14 9.84
CA ALA A 72 -6.65 -11.42 9.53
C ALA A 72 -7.22 -12.52 10.43
N SER A 73 -6.47 -13.58 10.76
CA SER A 73 -6.94 -14.61 11.71
C SER A 73 -7.25 -14.03 13.10
N VAL A 74 -6.44 -13.11 13.63
CA VAL A 74 -6.70 -12.46 14.93
C VAL A 74 -7.94 -11.56 14.88
N ALA A 75 -8.14 -10.83 13.77
CA ALA A 75 -9.33 -10.00 13.59
C ALA A 75 -10.60 -10.84 13.40
N TYR A 76 -10.57 -11.90 12.59
CA TYR A 76 -11.71 -12.81 12.41
C TYR A 76 -12.02 -13.61 13.68
N PHE A 77 -11.03 -14.01 14.48
CA PHE A 77 -11.25 -14.54 15.83
C PHE A 77 -12.00 -13.53 16.71
N THR A 78 -11.58 -12.26 16.68
CA THR A 78 -12.19 -11.18 17.46
C THR A 78 -13.64 -10.94 17.05
N MET A 79 -13.93 -10.88 15.75
CA MET A 79 -15.28 -10.70 15.22
C MET A 79 -16.16 -11.95 15.45
N ALA A 80 -15.60 -13.16 15.34
CA ALA A 80 -16.30 -14.42 15.62
C ALA A 80 -16.68 -14.57 17.10
N ALA A 81 -15.82 -14.09 18.00
CA ALA A 81 -16.11 -13.96 19.42
C ALA A 81 -17.12 -12.83 19.75
N ASP A 82 -17.65 -12.13 18.75
CA ASP A 82 -18.54 -10.97 18.90
C ASP A 82 -17.93 -9.82 19.73
N LEU A 83 -16.64 -9.58 19.51
CA LEU A 83 -15.83 -8.52 20.10
C LEU A 83 -15.34 -7.54 19.02
N GLY A 84 -14.68 -6.46 19.43
CA GLY A 84 -14.08 -5.50 18.49
C GLY A 84 -15.10 -4.72 17.67
N SER A 85 -16.29 -4.47 18.23
CA SER A 85 -17.36 -3.69 17.62
C SER A 85 -17.89 -2.58 18.52
N VAL A 86 -18.52 -1.58 17.91
CA VAL A 86 -19.17 -0.44 18.58
C VAL A 86 -20.60 -0.26 18.06
N ALA A 87 -21.50 0.26 18.88
CA ALA A 87 -22.88 0.55 18.50
C ALA A 87 -23.02 2.01 18.03
N ILE A 88 -23.40 2.21 16.76
CA ILE A 88 -23.51 3.53 16.10
C ILE A 88 -24.97 3.77 15.71
N ILE A 89 -25.53 4.97 15.91
CA ILE A 89 -26.93 5.25 15.53
C ILE A 89 -27.07 5.19 14.00
N SER A 90 -28.07 4.44 13.52
CA SER A 90 -28.38 4.32 12.09
C SER A 90 -29.08 5.57 11.57
N GLU A 91 -28.48 6.24 10.59
CA GLU A 91 -29.03 7.45 9.97
C GLU A 91 -30.25 7.17 9.06
N PHE A 92 -30.20 6.07 8.30
CA PHE A 92 -31.15 5.78 7.20
C PHE A 92 -32.23 4.75 7.60
N ALA A 93 -32.68 4.80 8.85
CA ALA A 93 -33.61 3.83 9.41
C ALA A 93 -35.08 4.27 9.29
N ASN A 94 -35.89 3.49 8.56
CA ASN A 94 -37.34 3.70 8.37
C ASN A 94 -38.18 3.30 9.59
N TYR A 95 -37.74 3.63 10.81
CA TYR A 95 -38.34 3.22 12.07
C TYR A 95 -38.75 4.43 12.92
N SER A 96 -39.74 4.25 13.80
CA SER A 96 -40.21 5.28 14.76
C SER A 96 -39.17 5.67 15.82
N SER A 97 -38.11 4.88 15.95
CA SER A 97 -36.87 5.24 16.65
C SER A 97 -35.69 4.68 15.87
N LEU A 98 -34.61 5.45 15.72
CA LEU A 98 -33.41 5.00 15.02
C LEU A 98 -32.73 3.88 15.84
N PRO A 99 -32.57 2.66 15.29
CA PRO A 99 -31.80 1.61 15.95
C PRO A 99 -30.31 1.94 15.91
N THR A 100 -29.54 1.35 16.82
CA THR A 100 -28.08 1.31 16.64
C THR A 100 -27.69 0.17 15.70
N ARG A 101 -26.58 0.32 14.99
CA ARG A 101 -25.95 -0.70 14.18
C ARG A 101 -24.61 -1.08 14.79
N GLN A 102 -24.33 -2.37 14.83
CA GLN A 102 -23.03 -2.90 15.19
C GLN A 102 -22.02 -2.61 14.07
N VAL A 103 -20.90 -1.99 14.41
CA VAL A 103 -19.81 -1.67 13.48
C VAL A 103 -18.52 -2.31 13.99
N PHE A 104 -18.00 -3.30 13.25
CA PHE A 104 -16.81 -4.06 13.62
C PHE A 104 -15.52 -3.29 13.27
N TYR A 105 -15.14 -2.35 14.14
CA TYR A 105 -13.89 -1.57 13.96
C TYR A 105 -12.64 -2.46 13.91
N ALA A 106 -12.68 -3.68 14.48
CA ALA A 106 -11.59 -4.67 14.35
C ALA A 106 -11.25 -5.02 12.89
N ARG A 107 -12.20 -4.94 11.96
CA ARG A 107 -11.99 -5.16 10.52
C ARG A 107 -11.08 -4.09 9.90
N TYR A 108 -11.21 -2.85 10.36
CA TYR A 108 -10.36 -1.74 9.91
C TYR A 108 -8.96 -1.83 10.54
N ILE A 109 -8.83 -2.42 11.74
CA ILE A 109 -7.52 -2.72 12.35
C ILE A 109 -6.79 -3.84 11.60
N ASP A 110 -7.50 -4.84 11.06
CA ASP A 110 -6.95 -5.78 10.08
C ASP A 110 -6.45 -5.03 8.84
N TRP A 111 -7.32 -4.23 8.20
CA TRP A 111 -6.97 -3.55 6.94
C TRP A 111 -5.79 -2.57 7.06
N VAL A 112 -5.71 -1.73 8.10
CA VAL A 112 -4.56 -0.84 8.41
C VAL A 112 -3.21 -1.58 8.48
N ILE A 113 -3.22 -2.91 8.65
CA ILE A 113 -2.01 -3.73 8.63
C ILE A 113 -1.92 -4.53 7.33
N THR A 114 -3.02 -5.07 6.82
CA THR A 114 -2.99 -6.03 5.71
C THR A 114 -3.13 -5.43 4.32
N THR A 115 -3.78 -4.29 4.13
CA THR A 115 -3.82 -3.62 2.81
C THR A 115 -2.46 -3.01 2.43
N PRO A 116 -1.66 -2.40 3.34
CA PRO A 116 -0.27 -2.03 3.05
C PRO A 116 0.62 -3.22 2.68
N LEU A 117 0.42 -4.38 3.31
CA LEU A 117 1.18 -5.60 3.01
C LEU A 117 0.80 -6.19 1.63
N LEU A 118 -0.50 -6.24 1.30
CA LEU A 118 -0.99 -6.68 -0.02
C LEU A 118 -0.49 -5.77 -1.15
N LEU A 119 -0.46 -4.45 -0.92
CA LEU A 119 0.15 -3.51 -1.85
C LEU A 119 1.67 -3.68 -1.94
N THR A 120 2.34 -3.98 -0.83
CA THR A 120 3.79 -4.28 -0.84
C THR A 120 4.08 -5.52 -1.69
N ASP A 121 3.35 -6.63 -1.50
CA ASP A 121 3.45 -7.83 -2.35
C ASP A 121 3.33 -7.49 -3.85
N LEU A 122 2.31 -6.72 -4.23
CA LEU A 122 2.11 -6.30 -5.63
C LEU A 122 3.21 -5.38 -6.16
N MET A 123 3.60 -4.37 -5.38
CA MET A 123 4.55 -3.34 -5.84
C MET A 123 6.00 -3.83 -5.86
N LEU A 124 6.38 -4.76 -4.96
CA LEU A 124 7.66 -5.48 -5.02
C LEU A 124 7.71 -6.43 -6.23
N LEU A 125 6.63 -7.17 -6.52
CA LEU A 125 6.52 -7.97 -7.74
C LEU A 125 6.62 -7.13 -9.03
N ALA A 126 6.18 -5.87 -8.99
CA ALA A 126 6.31 -4.92 -10.09
C ALA A 126 7.66 -4.19 -10.16
N GLY A 127 8.54 -4.36 -9.16
CA GLY A 127 9.81 -3.62 -9.04
C GLY A 127 9.63 -2.10 -8.98
N LEU A 128 8.61 -1.62 -8.28
CA LEU A 128 8.40 -0.19 -8.05
C LEU A 128 9.44 0.39 -7.07
N PRO A 129 9.82 1.68 -7.20
CA PRO A 129 10.75 2.31 -6.28
C PRO A 129 10.09 2.55 -4.91
N TRP A 130 10.91 2.47 -3.85
CA TRP A 130 10.47 2.62 -2.46
C TRP A 130 9.68 3.92 -2.18
N SER A 131 9.97 5.01 -2.89
CA SER A 131 9.22 6.27 -2.78
C SER A 131 7.76 6.14 -3.25
N THR A 132 7.52 5.50 -4.39
CA THR A 132 6.16 5.19 -4.88
C THR A 132 5.48 4.20 -3.94
N ILE A 133 6.21 3.19 -3.43
CA ILE A 133 5.67 2.21 -2.47
C ILE A 133 5.14 2.92 -1.22
N ILE A 134 5.98 3.73 -0.55
CA ILE A 134 5.62 4.43 0.68
C ILE A 134 4.47 5.42 0.43
N PHE A 135 4.50 6.19 -0.65
CA PHE A 135 3.42 7.15 -0.94
C PHE A 135 2.07 6.45 -1.24
N THR A 136 2.11 5.31 -1.93
CA THR A 136 0.90 4.51 -2.20
C THR A 136 0.33 3.91 -0.91
N ILE A 137 1.17 3.45 0.01
CA ILE A 137 0.76 3.00 1.35
C ILE A 137 0.15 4.16 2.15
N VAL A 138 0.69 5.38 2.08
CA VAL A 138 0.08 6.54 2.77
C VAL A 138 -1.30 6.89 2.20
N MET A 139 -1.54 6.66 0.90
CA MET A 139 -2.89 6.81 0.32
C MET A 139 -3.82 5.66 0.72
N ASP A 140 -3.30 4.43 0.85
CA ASP A 140 -4.04 3.28 1.37
C ASP A 140 -4.50 3.49 2.82
N GLU A 141 -3.63 4.03 3.68
CA GLU A 141 -3.99 4.44 5.04
C GLU A 141 -5.09 5.51 5.05
N VAL A 142 -5.03 6.51 4.16
CA VAL A 142 -6.10 7.50 4.01
C VAL A 142 -7.42 6.83 3.60
N MET A 143 -7.39 5.84 2.70
CA MET A 143 -8.57 5.06 2.31
C MET A 143 -9.17 4.29 3.49
N VAL A 144 -8.36 3.50 4.22
CA VAL A 144 -8.87 2.66 5.33
C VAL A 144 -9.33 3.50 6.53
N LEU A 145 -8.54 4.51 6.94
CA LEU A 145 -8.86 5.35 8.09
C LEU A 145 -10.09 6.22 7.84
N THR A 146 -10.28 6.76 6.63
CA THR A 146 -11.53 7.47 6.31
C THR A 146 -12.73 6.53 6.24
N GLY A 147 -12.56 5.30 5.73
CA GLY A 147 -13.59 4.26 5.83
C GLY A 147 -14.03 4.00 7.28
N LEU A 148 -13.08 3.89 8.21
CA LEU A 148 -13.35 3.72 9.65
C LEU A 148 -14.06 4.94 10.24
N PHE A 149 -13.55 6.16 9.99
CA PHE A 149 -14.14 7.40 10.50
C PHE A 149 -15.58 7.58 9.99
N GLY A 150 -15.85 7.25 8.72
CA GLY A 150 -17.20 7.25 8.18
C GLY A 150 -18.10 6.19 8.84
N ALA A 151 -17.59 4.99 9.08
CA ALA A 151 -18.36 3.89 9.67
C ALA A 151 -18.79 4.19 11.12
N ILE A 152 -17.96 4.89 11.90
CA ILE A 152 -18.29 5.33 13.26
C ILE A 152 -18.99 6.70 13.33
N THR A 153 -19.21 7.37 12.19
CA THR A 153 -19.94 8.65 12.14
C THR A 153 -21.46 8.40 12.04
N PRO A 154 -22.29 8.85 13.00
CA PRO A 154 -23.74 8.61 12.97
C PRO A 154 -24.54 9.47 11.98
N SER A 155 -23.89 10.39 11.26
CA SER A 155 -24.52 11.41 10.41
C SER A 155 -23.93 11.47 9.00
N SER A 156 -24.59 12.19 8.11
CA SER A 156 -24.28 12.30 6.67
C SER A 156 -22.86 12.75 6.35
N TYR A 157 -22.13 13.33 7.31
CA TYR A 157 -20.68 13.55 7.22
C TYR A 157 -19.89 12.27 6.90
N LYS A 158 -20.44 11.08 7.18
CA LYS A 158 -19.89 9.78 6.74
C LYS A 158 -19.64 9.72 5.23
N TRP A 159 -20.46 10.38 4.41
CA TRP A 159 -20.31 10.41 2.96
C TRP A 159 -19.18 11.35 2.51
N GLY A 160 -18.83 12.35 3.33
CA GLY A 160 -17.61 13.13 3.16
C GLY A 160 -16.36 12.25 3.34
N TYR A 161 -16.30 11.48 4.43
CA TYR A 161 -15.24 10.50 4.66
C TYR A 161 -15.17 9.45 3.53
N PHE A 162 -16.30 8.87 3.13
CA PHE A 162 -16.37 7.95 1.97
C PHE A 162 -15.82 8.58 0.69
N THR A 163 -16.11 9.86 0.43
CA THR A 163 -15.59 10.58 -0.74
C THR A 163 -14.06 10.71 -0.69
N PHE A 164 -13.48 11.07 0.46
CA PHE A 164 -12.03 11.10 0.62
C PHE A 164 -11.40 9.70 0.43
N GLY A 165 -12.01 8.66 0.99
CA GLY A 165 -11.55 7.28 0.83
C GLY A 165 -11.61 6.80 -0.62
N MET A 166 -12.66 7.14 -1.36
CA MET A 166 -12.77 6.82 -2.80
C MET A 166 -11.74 7.56 -3.65
N VAL A 167 -11.42 8.83 -3.34
CA VAL A 167 -10.34 9.56 -4.04
C VAL A 167 -8.98 8.91 -3.80
N ALA A 168 -8.70 8.49 -2.56
CA ALA A 168 -7.48 7.78 -2.22
C ALA A 168 -7.41 6.38 -2.88
N TYR A 169 -8.51 5.63 -2.88
CA TYR A 169 -8.65 4.36 -3.58
C TYR A 169 -8.35 4.50 -5.09
N PHE A 170 -8.89 5.52 -5.76
CA PHE A 170 -8.63 5.73 -7.18
C PHE A 170 -7.16 6.06 -7.47
N PHE A 171 -6.43 6.70 -6.54
CA PHE A 171 -4.98 6.84 -6.67
C PHE A 171 -4.27 5.48 -6.56
N VAL A 172 -4.58 4.68 -5.53
CA VAL A 172 -3.97 3.35 -5.34
C VAL A 172 -4.25 2.44 -6.55
N ALA A 173 -5.49 2.39 -7.03
CA ALA A 173 -5.89 1.64 -8.21
C ALA A 173 -5.16 2.12 -9.48
N TRP A 174 -4.91 3.43 -9.63
CA TRP A 174 -4.12 3.99 -10.72
C TRP A 174 -2.65 3.54 -10.64
N VAL A 175 -2.01 3.55 -9.46
CA VAL A 175 -0.63 3.04 -9.30
C VAL A 175 -0.55 1.57 -9.73
N LEU A 176 -1.47 0.71 -9.26
CA LEU A 176 -1.48 -0.71 -9.62
C LEU A 176 -1.72 -0.93 -11.13
N ILE A 177 -2.80 -0.40 -11.68
CA ILE A 177 -3.22 -0.70 -13.06
C ILE A 177 -2.37 0.06 -14.11
N VAL A 178 -1.78 1.21 -13.75
CA VAL A 178 -1.02 2.06 -14.70
C VAL A 178 0.49 2.02 -14.46
N GLU A 179 0.98 2.27 -13.25
CA GLU A 179 2.44 2.41 -13.00
C GLU A 179 3.13 1.06 -12.78
N ALA A 180 2.66 0.28 -11.82
CA ALA A 180 3.18 -1.05 -11.51
C ALA A 180 3.14 -1.96 -12.75
N ARG A 181 2.02 -1.95 -13.49
CA ARG A 181 1.87 -2.68 -14.77
C ARG A 181 2.95 -2.31 -15.80
N LYS A 182 3.32 -1.02 -15.92
CA LYS A 182 4.39 -0.55 -16.84
C LYS A 182 5.77 -1.02 -16.37
N ASN A 183 6.03 -1.07 -15.07
CA ASN A 183 7.31 -1.54 -14.53
C ASN A 183 7.44 -3.06 -14.64
N ALA A 184 6.41 -3.83 -14.27
CA ALA A 184 6.37 -5.28 -14.47
C ALA A 184 6.62 -5.69 -15.94
N HIS A 185 6.14 -4.91 -16.92
CA HIS A 185 6.43 -5.11 -18.35
C HIS A 185 7.93 -4.97 -18.69
N ARG A 186 8.68 -4.13 -17.98
CA ARG A 186 10.13 -3.96 -18.17
C ARG A 186 10.94 -5.12 -17.57
N LEU A 187 10.42 -5.77 -16.53
CA LEU A 187 11.12 -6.87 -15.83
C LEU A 187 11.03 -8.22 -16.57
N GLY A 188 9.98 -8.42 -17.38
CA GLY A 188 9.83 -9.60 -18.25
C GLY A 188 8.37 -9.95 -18.54
N SER A 189 8.12 -10.73 -19.59
CA SER A 189 6.77 -11.17 -19.99
C SER A 189 6.15 -12.15 -18.99
N ASP A 190 6.97 -12.91 -18.27
CA ASP A 190 6.61 -13.77 -17.14
C ASP A 190 6.15 -12.96 -15.92
N VAL A 191 6.97 -11.97 -15.49
CA VAL A 191 6.66 -11.06 -14.38
C VAL A 191 5.40 -10.25 -14.71
N HIS A 192 5.31 -9.69 -15.91
CA HIS A 192 4.16 -8.93 -16.37
C HIS A 192 2.87 -9.75 -16.38
N ARG A 193 2.91 -11.00 -16.86
CA ARG A 193 1.74 -11.89 -16.92
C ARG A 193 1.27 -12.29 -15.51
N LEU A 194 2.19 -12.55 -14.58
CA LEU A 194 1.81 -12.79 -13.18
C LEU A 194 1.21 -11.53 -12.56
N TYR A 195 1.93 -10.41 -12.67
CA TYR A 195 1.52 -9.13 -12.10
C TYR A 195 0.12 -8.71 -12.56
N ILE A 196 -0.14 -8.71 -13.87
CA ILE A 196 -1.41 -8.20 -14.42
C ILE A 196 -2.61 -9.06 -14.00
N GLY A 197 -2.43 -10.38 -13.84
CA GLY A 197 -3.47 -11.28 -13.34
C GLY A 197 -3.86 -10.96 -11.90
N ILE A 198 -2.87 -10.88 -11.01
CA ILE A 198 -3.11 -10.60 -9.58
C ILE A 198 -3.58 -9.14 -9.39
N ALA A 199 -3.04 -8.16 -10.13
CA ALA A 199 -3.46 -6.77 -10.03
C ALA A 199 -4.91 -6.54 -10.47
N ILE A 200 -5.37 -7.21 -11.56
CA ILE A 200 -6.79 -7.15 -11.98
C ILE A 200 -7.68 -7.84 -10.95
N TRP A 201 -7.26 -8.98 -10.39
CA TRP A 201 -7.98 -9.68 -9.32
C TRP A 201 -8.15 -8.77 -8.09
N THR A 202 -7.06 -8.20 -7.58
CA THR A 202 -7.06 -7.28 -6.43
C THR A 202 -7.93 -6.05 -6.69
N ALA A 203 -7.75 -5.34 -7.81
CA ALA A 203 -8.55 -4.15 -8.12
C ALA A 203 -10.04 -4.45 -8.28
N THR A 204 -10.39 -5.63 -8.81
CA THR A 204 -11.78 -6.09 -8.94
C THR A 204 -12.41 -6.33 -7.58
N LEU A 205 -11.72 -7.07 -6.70
CA LEU A 205 -12.16 -7.32 -5.34
C LEU A 205 -12.24 -6.03 -4.51
N TRP A 206 -11.20 -5.18 -4.58
CA TRP A 206 -11.12 -3.92 -3.83
C TRP A 206 -12.20 -2.93 -4.24
N THR A 207 -12.71 -2.99 -5.48
CA THR A 207 -13.89 -2.20 -5.91
C THR A 207 -15.18 -2.64 -5.19
N LEU A 208 -15.26 -3.88 -4.68
CA LEU A 208 -16.43 -4.39 -3.97
C LEU A 208 -16.46 -4.03 -2.48
N TYR A 209 -15.32 -3.73 -1.85
CA TYR A 209 -15.27 -3.27 -0.45
C TYR A 209 -16.04 -1.94 -0.22
N PRO A 210 -15.86 -0.86 -1.00
CA PRO A 210 -16.65 0.36 -0.82
C PRO A 210 -18.12 0.19 -1.23
N VAL A 211 -18.45 -0.82 -2.05
CA VAL A 211 -19.86 -1.20 -2.34
C VAL A 211 -20.47 -1.89 -1.12
N ALA A 212 -19.77 -2.84 -0.50
CA ALA A 212 -20.16 -3.46 0.76
C ALA A 212 -20.33 -2.40 1.86
N TRP A 213 -19.43 -1.43 1.95
CA TRP A 213 -19.49 -0.30 2.87
C TRP A 213 -20.72 0.59 2.63
N GLY A 214 -20.94 1.00 1.38
CA GLY A 214 -22.08 1.85 1.00
C GLY A 214 -23.43 1.19 1.32
N LEU A 215 -23.51 -0.13 1.19
CA LEU A 215 -24.69 -0.92 1.56
C LEU A 215 -24.80 -1.19 3.07
N SER A 216 -23.68 -1.26 3.80
CA SER A 216 -23.61 -1.70 5.21
C SER A 216 -23.45 -0.53 6.18
N GLU A 217 -22.21 -0.11 6.47
CA GLU A 217 -21.93 0.96 7.45
C GLU A 217 -22.39 2.36 6.98
N GLY A 218 -22.41 2.57 5.67
CA GLY A 218 -22.93 3.78 5.02
C GLY A 218 -24.44 3.87 5.09
N GLY A 219 -25.11 3.13 4.19
CA GLY A 219 -26.55 3.21 3.93
C GLY A 219 -27.46 2.34 4.82
N ASN A 220 -26.93 1.44 5.64
CA ASN A 220 -27.70 0.56 6.55
C ASN A 220 -28.75 -0.33 5.83
N VAL A 221 -28.47 -0.74 4.59
CA VAL A 221 -29.35 -1.56 3.73
C VAL A 221 -29.20 -3.05 4.03
N THR A 222 -28.01 -3.50 4.43
CA THR A 222 -27.70 -4.91 4.76
C THR A 222 -27.80 -5.19 6.26
N SER A 223 -28.21 -6.41 6.60
CA SER A 223 -28.02 -6.97 7.94
C SER A 223 -26.53 -7.16 8.26
N SER A 224 -26.18 -7.18 9.54
CA SER A 224 -24.80 -7.41 9.99
C SER A 224 -24.28 -8.81 9.58
N ASP A 225 -25.14 -9.82 9.47
CA ASP A 225 -24.74 -11.13 8.92
C ASP A 225 -24.46 -11.05 7.41
N GLY A 226 -25.25 -10.27 6.66
CA GLY A 226 -25.04 -10.07 5.22
C GLY A 226 -23.74 -9.32 4.93
N GLU A 227 -23.42 -8.32 5.74
CA GLU A 227 -22.12 -7.64 5.79
C GLU A 227 -20.98 -8.61 6.13
N ALA A 228 -21.14 -9.45 7.17
CA ALA A 228 -20.15 -10.43 7.59
C ALA A 228 -19.83 -11.44 6.47
N ILE A 229 -20.86 -11.92 5.77
CA ILE A 229 -20.74 -12.78 4.59
C ILE A 229 -20.03 -12.05 3.45
N PHE A 230 -20.42 -10.81 3.13
CA PHE A 230 -19.85 -10.07 2.01
C PHE A 230 -18.35 -9.80 2.22
N TYR A 231 -17.95 -9.15 3.32
CA TYR A 231 -16.53 -8.90 3.58
C TYR A 231 -15.74 -10.20 3.84
N GLY A 232 -16.34 -11.22 4.46
CA GLY A 232 -15.68 -12.51 4.66
C GLY A 232 -15.36 -13.23 3.35
N VAL A 233 -16.27 -13.21 2.37
CA VAL A 233 -16.00 -13.75 1.03
C VAL A 233 -14.92 -12.93 0.32
N LEU A 234 -14.98 -11.60 0.39
CA LEU A 234 -13.95 -10.74 -0.21
C LEU A 234 -12.57 -10.99 0.40
N ASP A 235 -12.45 -11.07 1.74
CA ASP A 235 -11.19 -11.31 2.42
C ASP A 235 -10.62 -12.71 2.13
N LEU A 236 -11.45 -13.76 2.02
CA LEU A 236 -10.99 -15.08 1.58
C LEU A 236 -10.40 -15.05 0.16
N LEU A 237 -10.95 -14.23 -0.74
CA LEU A 237 -10.45 -14.07 -2.10
C LEU A 237 -9.23 -13.13 -2.18
N ALA A 238 -9.17 -12.12 -1.31
CA ALA A 238 -8.14 -11.07 -1.29
C ALA A 238 -6.91 -11.41 -0.43
N LYS A 239 -7.00 -12.36 0.51
CA LYS A 239 -5.91 -12.71 1.44
C LYS A 239 -5.33 -14.11 1.18
N PRO A 240 -5.97 -15.26 1.52
CA PRO A 240 -5.36 -16.57 1.30
C PRO A 240 -5.36 -17.01 -0.17
N VAL A 241 -6.38 -16.67 -0.99
CA VAL A 241 -6.35 -16.99 -2.43
C VAL A 241 -5.31 -16.14 -3.16
N PHE A 242 -5.24 -14.84 -2.89
CA PHE A 242 -4.15 -13.96 -3.34
C PHE A 242 -2.77 -14.51 -2.93
N GLY A 243 -2.61 -14.86 -1.64
CA GLY A 243 -1.36 -15.35 -1.09
C GLY A 243 -0.90 -16.65 -1.77
N LEU A 244 -1.80 -17.61 -1.94
CA LEU A 244 -1.48 -18.85 -2.65
C LEU A 244 -1.13 -18.58 -4.13
N TRP A 245 -1.81 -17.64 -4.79
CA TRP A 245 -1.50 -17.29 -6.19
C TRP A 245 -0.11 -16.65 -6.31
N ILE A 246 0.24 -15.65 -5.49
CA ILE A 246 1.57 -15.02 -5.57
C ILE A 246 2.68 -16.02 -5.18
N LEU A 247 2.50 -16.82 -4.12
CA LEU A 247 3.48 -17.81 -3.65
C LEU A 247 3.69 -18.99 -4.61
N LEU A 248 2.71 -19.33 -5.45
CA LEU A 248 2.90 -20.32 -6.51
C LEU A 248 3.43 -19.67 -7.79
N GLY A 249 2.96 -18.47 -8.12
CA GLY A 249 3.31 -17.77 -9.36
C GLY A 249 4.73 -17.21 -9.38
N HIS A 250 5.29 -16.76 -8.25
CA HIS A 250 6.63 -16.18 -8.21
C HIS A 250 7.75 -17.25 -8.29
N LYS A 251 7.42 -18.54 -8.24
CA LYS A 251 8.39 -19.64 -8.30
C LYS A 251 9.01 -19.74 -9.69
N GLY A 252 10.25 -19.26 -9.80
CA GLY A 252 11.00 -19.14 -11.07
C GLY A 252 11.28 -17.69 -11.50
N ILE A 253 10.69 -16.70 -10.83
CA ILE A 253 11.10 -15.30 -10.95
C ILE A 253 12.24 -15.07 -9.96
N GLY A 254 13.44 -14.77 -10.47
CA GLY A 254 14.60 -14.45 -9.64
C GLY A 254 14.42 -13.15 -8.87
N MET A 255 14.77 -13.14 -7.58
CA MET A 255 14.65 -11.95 -6.71
C MET A 255 15.57 -10.80 -7.17
N ASP A 256 16.67 -11.13 -7.86
CA ASP A 256 17.57 -10.19 -8.52
C ASP A 256 16.85 -9.32 -9.57
N ARG A 257 15.96 -9.92 -10.38
CA ARG A 257 15.15 -9.21 -11.38
C ARG A 257 14.13 -8.25 -10.77
N LEU A 258 13.79 -8.45 -9.48
CA LEU A 258 12.90 -7.60 -8.71
C LEU A 258 13.67 -6.56 -7.86
N GLY A 259 15.00 -6.63 -7.81
CA GLY A 259 15.85 -5.80 -6.94
C GLY A 259 15.87 -6.23 -5.47
N LEU A 260 15.39 -7.43 -5.15
CA LEU A 260 15.12 -7.91 -3.79
C LEU A 260 16.19 -8.88 -3.26
N VAL A 261 17.45 -8.68 -3.65
CA VAL A 261 18.56 -9.54 -3.19
C VAL A 261 18.89 -9.22 -1.74
N GLU A 262 18.49 -10.09 -0.79
CA GLU A 262 18.98 -10.07 0.60
C GLU A 262 20.47 -10.45 0.66
N GLY A 263 21.33 -9.53 0.21
CA GLY A 263 22.76 -9.69 0.11
C GLY A 263 23.47 -9.48 1.45
N ARG A 264 24.24 -10.48 1.90
CA ARG A 264 25.12 -10.46 3.08
C ARG A 264 26.32 -9.49 2.95
N ASN A 265 26.31 -8.61 1.95
CA ASN A 265 27.49 -7.90 1.46
C ASN A 265 27.75 -6.57 2.20
N TYR A 266 26.75 -6.02 2.91
CA TYR A 266 26.88 -4.81 3.72
C TYR A 266 27.87 -4.91 4.89
N LEU A 267 28.37 -6.11 5.20
CA LEU A 267 29.41 -6.36 6.22
C LEU A 267 30.68 -7.00 5.61
N GLY A 268 30.83 -7.02 4.28
CA GLY A 268 31.71 -7.97 3.59
C GLY A 268 32.60 -7.45 2.48
N GLU A 269 32.50 -6.19 2.02
CA GLU A 269 33.39 -5.70 0.97
C GLU A 269 33.73 -4.20 1.10
N GLY A 270 34.81 -3.92 1.83
CA GLY A 270 35.38 -2.58 1.95
C GLY A 270 36.28 -2.23 0.76
N THR A 271 35.73 -1.51 -0.22
CA THR A 271 36.46 -0.55 -1.08
C THR A 271 37.71 -1.08 -1.82
N THR A 272 37.56 -2.09 -2.69
CA THR A 272 38.53 -2.38 -3.76
C THR A 272 38.14 -1.69 -5.07
N GLY A 273 38.18 -0.34 -5.06
CA GLY A 273 37.84 0.48 -6.22
C GLY A 273 38.81 0.29 -7.39
N THR A 274 38.29 -0.19 -8.52
CA THR A 274 38.73 0.06 -9.91
C THR A 274 40.16 0.59 -10.11
N GLN A 275 41.15 -0.28 -10.01
CA GLN A 275 42.45 -0.07 -10.67
C GLN A 275 42.50 -0.80 -12.02
N ARG A 276 42.17 -0.09 -13.09
CA ARG A 276 42.69 -0.33 -14.45
C ARG A 276 42.52 0.94 -15.30
N GLU A 277 43.56 1.25 -16.06
CA GLU A 277 43.76 2.41 -16.97
C GLU A 277 44.54 3.62 -16.42
N LYS A 278 45.82 3.40 -16.07
CA LYS A 278 46.91 4.43 -16.15
C LYS A 278 48.30 3.81 -16.38
N ASP A 279 48.42 2.88 -17.32
CA ASP A 279 49.73 2.37 -17.78
C ASP A 279 50.42 3.36 -18.74
N VAL A 280 50.71 4.58 -18.23
CA VAL A 280 51.56 5.55 -18.91
C VAL A 280 53.01 5.16 -18.68
N VAL A 281 53.60 4.48 -19.66
CA VAL A 281 54.99 4.02 -19.61
C VAL A 281 55.96 5.20 -19.54
N LEU A 282 56.59 5.36 -18.37
CA LEU A 282 57.69 6.29 -18.10
C LEU A 282 58.83 5.49 -17.45
N GLY A 283 59.81 5.06 -18.24
CA GLY A 283 60.80 4.07 -17.80
C GLY A 283 61.90 3.74 -18.82
N ASP A 284 62.61 4.78 -19.26
CA ASP A 284 64.01 4.77 -19.74
C ASP A 284 64.52 3.64 -20.68
N ARG A 285 64.92 4.03 -21.90
CA ARG A 285 66.08 3.40 -22.57
C ARG A 285 66.75 4.36 -23.56
N HIS A 286 68.07 4.33 -23.61
CA HIS A 286 68.93 5.33 -24.27
C HIS A 286 69.60 4.76 -25.54
N HIS A 287 69.80 5.60 -26.58
CA HIS A 287 70.69 5.38 -27.76
C HIS A 287 70.32 4.24 -28.77
N ARG A 288 70.66 4.31 -30.08
CA ARG A 288 71.47 5.26 -30.91
C ARG A 288 71.09 5.21 -32.42
N ASP A 289 71.21 6.37 -33.08
CA ASP A 289 71.72 6.68 -34.45
C ASP A 289 71.12 6.17 -35.80
N VAL A 290 71.49 6.93 -36.86
CA VAL A 290 71.48 6.67 -38.33
C VAL A 290 70.21 7.01 -39.16
N GLU A 291 70.05 8.33 -39.43
CA GLU A 291 70.14 8.95 -40.79
C GLU A 291 69.41 8.34 -42.02
N ALA A 292 68.49 9.12 -42.66
CA ALA A 292 68.56 9.51 -44.09
C ALA A 292 67.32 10.29 -44.68
N ASN A 293 67.50 11.60 -44.91
CA ASN A 293 67.24 12.32 -46.19
C ASN A 293 65.81 12.75 -46.72
N HIS A 294 65.85 13.84 -47.51
CA HIS A 294 64.92 14.37 -48.56
C HIS A 294 63.56 15.09 -48.29
N THR A 295 63.66 16.42 -48.12
CA THR A 295 63.06 17.52 -48.97
C THR A 295 61.62 17.48 -49.52
N HIS A 296 60.83 18.54 -49.25
CA HIS A 296 60.44 19.52 -50.30
C HIS A 296 59.88 20.87 -49.76
N ASN A 297 59.59 21.82 -50.66
CA ASN A 297 59.21 23.24 -50.40
C ASN A 297 57.76 23.55 -50.84
N HIS A 298 57.13 24.58 -50.23
CA HIS A 298 56.21 25.62 -50.78
C HIS A 298 55.54 26.35 -49.59
N HIS A 299 55.43 27.68 -49.38
CA HIS A 299 55.63 28.96 -50.10
C HIS A 299 54.30 29.73 -50.40
N ASN A 300 54.26 31.01 -49.98
CA ASN A 300 53.39 32.15 -50.40
C ASN A 300 52.02 32.51 -49.75
N THR A 301 52.09 33.49 -48.82
CA THR A 301 51.52 34.88 -48.87
C THR A 301 50.01 35.21 -48.99
N THR A 302 49.53 35.94 -47.96
CA THR A 302 48.94 37.31 -48.01
C THR A 302 47.62 37.60 -48.75
N THR A 303 46.62 38.19 -48.05
CA THR A 303 46.13 39.59 -48.24
C THR A 303 45.00 39.97 -47.24
N THR A 304 44.91 41.26 -46.90
CA THR A 304 43.97 41.90 -45.94
C THR A 304 42.71 42.49 -46.58
N THR A 305 41.66 42.77 -45.79
CA THR A 305 41.01 44.12 -45.72
C THR A 305 39.97 44.23 -44.59
N ASN A 306 39.52 45.46 -44.28
CA ASN A 306 38.75 45.83 -43.08
C ASN A 306 37.29 46.22 -43.38
N THR A 307 36.43 46.28 -42.35
CA THR A 307 35.54 47.44 -42.09
C THR A 307 34.97 47.42 -40.65
N THR A 308 34.45 48.56 -40.19
CA THR A 308 34.24 48.85 -38.73
C THR A 308 32.86 49.54 -38.45
N PRO A 309 32.54 50.25 -37.33
CA PRO A 309 31.41 49.85 -36.47
C PRO A 309 30.30 50.91 -36.22
N THR A 310 29.28 50.55 -35.42
CA THR A 310 28.42 51.43 -34.58
C THR A 310 27.75 50.56 -33.48
N THR A 311 27.85 50.83 -32.16
CA THR A 311 27.02 51.72 -31.28
C THR A 311 25.51 51.45 -31.34
N THR A 312 24.68 51.40 -30.28
CA THR A 312 24.74 51.62 -28.78
C THR A 312 23.34 51.24 -28.19
N SER A 313 22.99 51.13 -26.89
CA SER A 313 23.66 51.13 -25.56
C SER A 313 22.63 50.78 -24.44
N THR A 314 23.10 50.40 -23.22
CA THR A 314 22.41 50.51 -21.90
C THR A 314 21.07 49.74 -21.69
N THR A 315 20.57 49.38 -20.50
CA THR A 315 20.99 49.60 -19.08
C THR A 315 20.57 48.41 -18.17
N ALA A 316 20.96 48.43 -16.89
CA ALA A 316 20.71 47.37 -15.90
C ALA A 316 19.25 47.30 -15.37
N ALA A 317 18.92 46.19 -14.69
CA ALA A 317 17.72 45.99 -13.89
C ALA A 317 18.08 45.78 -12.40
N ALA A 318 17.17 46.15 -11.48
CA ALA A 318 17.37 46.17 -10.03
C ALA A 318 16.62 45.02 -9.31
N PRO A 319 17.02 44.63 -8.07
CA PRO A 319 16.38 43.53 -7.33
C PRO A 319 15.06 43.95 -6.66
N VAL A 320 14.18 42.97 -6.39
CA VAL A 320 12.91 43.13 -5.68
C VAL A 320 13.06 42.66 -4.22
N SER A 321 12.43 43.37 -3.28
CA SER A 321 12.59 43.16 -1.84
C SER A 321 11.57 42.21 -1.21
N ASN A 322 11.97 41.52 -0.14
CA ASN A 322 11.06 40.84 0.78
C ASN A 322 10.07 41.81 1.42
N ASN A 323 8.86 41.33 1.76
CA ASN A 323 7.96 42.01 2.69
C ASN A 323 7.08 40.99 3.44
N VAL A 324 6.88 41.19 4.74
CA VAL A 324 6.11 40.29 5.63
C VAL A 324 4.97 41.08 6.28
N PRO A 325 3.69 40.64 6.18
CA PRO A 325 2.59 41.22 6.94
C PRO A 325 2.45 40.54 8.33
N THR A 326 2.27 41.33 9.38
CA THR A 326 1.88 40.87 10.72
C THR A 326 0.36 40.97 10.91
N GLY A 327 -0.27 40.07 11.69
CA GLY A 327 -1.74 40.00 11.73
C GLY A 327 -2.41 39.22 12.87
N ARG A 328 -2.52 39.86 14.04
CA ARG A 328 -3.50 39.64 15.13
C ARG A 328 -3.48 38.31 15.92
N VAL A 329 -3.59 38.47 17.25
CA VAL A 329 -3.84 37.42 18.27
C VAL A 329 -5.33 37.41 18.62
N ALA A 330 -5.89 36.25 18.98
CA ALA A 330 -7.27 36.10 19.44
C ALA A 330 -7.39 36.13 20.99
N PRO A 331 -8.47 36.70 21.56
CA PRO A 331 -8.72 36.68 23.01
C PRO A 331 -9.27 35.33 23.51
N PRO A 332 -9.17 35.05 24.83
CA PRO A 332 -9.56 33.76 25.41
C PRO A 332 -11.09 33.58 25.59
N ILE A 333 -11.48 32.33 25.79
CA ILE A 333 -12.87 31.87 26.02
C ILE A 333 -13.36 32.30 27.41
N VAL A 334 -14.63 32.68 27.52
CA VAL A 334 -15.33 32.92 28.79
C VAL A 334 -16.22 31.72 29.12
N GLU A 335 -16.09 31.19 30.33
CA GLU A 335 -16.85 30.07 30.86
C GLU A 335 -18.14 30.57 31.55
N SER A 336 -19.31 30.13 31.10
CA SER A 336 -20.63 30.52 31.65
C SER A 336 -21.34 29.34 32.32
N ALA A 337 -21.18 29.24 33.64
CA ALA A 337 -21.84 28.20 34.44
C ALA A 337 -23.35 28.46 34.59
N HIS A 338 -24.18 27.70 33.88
CA HIS A 338 -25.62 27.66 34.16
C HIS A 338 -25.92 26.78 35.39
N ARG A 339 -26.22 27.44 36.51
CA ARG A 339 -27.12 26.87 37.53
C ARG A 339 -28.54 27.36 37.24
N THR A 340 -29.51 26.45 37.28
CA THR A 340 -30.92 26.77 37.49
C THR A 340 -31.47 25.86 38.57
N ALA A 341 -32.39 26.42 39.35
CA ALA A 341 -33.35 25.72 40.21
C ALA A 341 -34.75 26.09 39.71
#